data_AF-A0A0P6Y2G5-F1
#
_entry.id   AF-A0A0P6Y2G5-F1
#
_cell.length_a   1.000
_cell.length_b   1.000
_cell.length_c   1.000
_cell.angle_alpha   90.00
_cell.angle_beta   90.00
_cell.angle_gamma   90.00
#
_symmetry.space_group_name_H-M   'P 1'
#
loop_
_entity.id
_entity.type
_entity.pdbx_description
1 polymer ?
#
loop_
_entity_poly.entity_id
_entity_poly.type
_entity_poly.pdbx_seq_one_letter_code
_entity_poly.pdbx_strand_id
1 'polypeptide(L)'
;MSNSKKNKSQAGSRKQEESLEKQLKIGEPWIERSAGMKWLLILSLITAGYITWQLEPSLGFWEALLWGLGFGGSLWLIFYGMQWFRKLLR
;
A
#
# COMPACT_ATOMS: atom_id res chain seq x y z
N MET A 1 -34.08 -52.15 9.89
CA MET A 1 -32.72 -51.67 9.59
C MET A 1 -32.73 -50.93 8.26
N SER A 2 -32.44 -49.63 8.22
CA SER A 2 -31.53 -49.04 7.22
C SER A 2 -31.31 -47.56 7.54
N ASN A 3 -30.04 -47.16 7.49
CA ASN A 3 -29.45 -45.99 8.12
C ASN A 3 -29.58 -44.71 7.28
N SER A 4 -30.31 -43.70 7.77
CA SER A 4 -30.37 -42.36 7.15
C SER A 4 -30.10 -41.24 8.16
N LYS A 5 -28.96 -41.30 8.88
CA LYS A 5 -28.57 -40.28 9.88
C LYS A 5 -27.08 -39.92 9.89
N LYS A 6 -26.37 -40.03 8.75
CA LYS A 6 -24.91 -39.77 8.73
C LYS A 6 -24.43 -38.81 7.62
N ASN A 7 -25.24 -37.79 7.28
CA ASN A 7 -24.86 -36.82 6.23
C ASN A 7 -25.13 -35.34 6.57
N LYS A 8 -25.32 -34.98 7.86
CA LYS A 8 -25.45 -33.57 8.28
C LYS A 8 -24.19 -32.99 8.94
N SER A 9 -23.22 -33.82 9.31
CA SER A 9 -22.05 -33.36 10.08
C SER A 9 -20.85 -32.94 9.23
N GLN A 10 -20.87 -33.17 7.92
CA GLN A 10 -19.72 -32.86 7.03
C GLN A 10 -19.87 -31.51 6.29
N ALA A 11 -21.08 -30.94 6.26
CA ALA A 11 -21.35 -29.63 5.65
C ALA A 11 -21.00 -28.45 6.57
N GLY A 12 -20.85 -28.67 7.87
CA GLY A 12 -20.43 -27.67 8.85
C GLY A 12 -18.92 -27.41 8.83
N SER A 13 -18.11 -28.46 8.69
CA SER A 13 -16.64 -28.36 8.72
C SER A 13 -16.06 -27.70 7.46
N ARG A 14 -16.61 -27.97 6.27
CA ARG A 14 -16.18 -27.31 5.02
C ARG A 14 -16.41 -25.80 5.01
N LYS A 15 -17.51 -25.33 5.61
CA LYS A 15 -17.79 -23.88 5.72
C LYS A 15 -16.87 -23.17 6.71
N GLN A 16 -16.36 -23.89 7.71
CA GLN A 16 -15.48 -23.34 8.72
C GLN A 16 -14.02 -23.25 8.21
N GLU A 17 -13.56 -24.26 7.46
CA GLU A 17 -12.28 -24.20 6.72
C GLU A 17 -12.26 -23.08 5.67
N GLU A 18 -13.33 -22.91 4.89
CA GLU A 18 -13.43 -21.84 3.88
C GLU A 18 -13.44 -20.43 4.53
N SER A 19 -13.92 -20.32 5.78
CA SER A 19 -13.91 -19.07 6.56
C SER A 19 -12.55 -18.79 7.22
N LEU A 20 -11.74 -19.83 7.47
CA LEU A 20 -10.37 -19.73 7.98
C LEU A 20 -9.37 -19.46 6.83
N GLU A 21 -9.57 -20.06 5.66
CA GLU A 21 -8.84 -19.73 4.42
C GLU A 21 -9.14 -18.30 3.92
N LYS A 22 -10.38 -17.80 4.12
CA LYS A 22 -10.70 -16.38 3.90
C LYS A 22 -10.05 -15.43 4.91
N GLN A 23 -9.62 -15.92 6.07
CA GLN A 23 -8.90 -15.14 7.09
C GLN A 23 -7.38 -15.27 6.95
N LEU A 24 -6.88 -16.39 6.41
CA LEU A 24 -5.48 -16.63 6.04
C LEU A 24 -5.22 -16.26 4.58
N LYS A 25 -5.69 -15.08 4.16
CA LYS A 25 -5.26 -14.48 2.88
C LYS A 25 -3.83 -13.96 2.99
N ILE A 26 -2.88 -14.88 3.17
CA ILE A 26 -1.42 -14.66 3.22
C ILE A 26 -0.88 -14.11 1.87
N GLY A 27 -1.73 -14.04 0.84
CA GLY A 27 -1.42 -13.44 -0.46
C GLY A 27 -2.11 -12.11 -0.77
N GLU A 28 -3.04 -11.62 0.08
CA GLU A 28 -3.60 -10.29 -0.16
C GLU A 28 -2.62 -9.22 0.31
N PRO A 29 -2.23 -8.28 -0.56
CA PRO A 29 -1.39 -7.18 -0.12
C PRO A 29 -2.16 -6.38 0.94
N TRP A 30 -1.63 -6.37 2.17
CA TRP A 30 -2.15 -5.62 3.34
C TRP A 30 -2.49 -4.14 3.03
N ILE A 31 -1.93 -3.61 1.96
CA ILE A 31 -2.24 -2.32 1.39
C ILE A 31 -2.60 -2.50 -0.08
N GLU A 32 -3.82 -2.12 -0.43
CA GLU A 32 -4.22 -2.02 -1.83
C GLU A 32 -3.27 -1.05 -2.55
N ARG A 33 -2.78 -1.44 -3.73
CA ARG A 33 -1.86 -0.61 -4.53
C ARG A 33 -2.44 0.78 -4.82
N SER A 34 -3.77 0.85 -4.97
CA SER A 34 -4.57 2.07 -5.12
C SER A 34 -4.47 3.00 -3.91
N ALA A 35 -4.48 2.45 -2.69
CA ALA A 35 -4.31 3.22 -1.47
C ALA A 35 -2.89 3.79 -1.37
N GLY A 36 -1.87 2.99 -1.66
CA GLY A 36 -0.47 3.44 -1.65
C GLY A 36 -0.21 4.63 -2.60
N MET A 37 -0.84 4.63 -3.78
CA MET A 37 -0.68 5.70 -4.77
C MET A 37 -1.39 7.01 -4.36
N LYS A 38 -2.58 6.92 -3.74
CA LYS A 38 -3.29 8.08 -3.18
C LYS A 38 -2.50 8.71 -2.03
N TRP A 39 -2.03 7.88 -1.10
CA TRP A 39 -1.20 8.34 0.02
C TRP A 39 0.10 8.97 -0.44
N LEU A 40 0.77 8.39 -1.45
CA LEU A 40 1.99 8.95 -2.04
C LEU A 40 1.75 10.37 -2.59
N LEU A 41 0.67 10.57 -3.34
CA LEU A 41 0.31 11.89 -3.89
C LEU A 41 0.07 12.91 -2.78
N ILE A 42 -0.71 12.53 -1.76
CA ILE A 42 -1.03 13.41 -0.63
C ILE A 42 0.23 13.75 0.16
N LEU A 43 1.03 12.75 0.55
CA LEU A 43 2.29 12.96 1.28
C LEU A 43 3.25 13.82 0.45
N SER A 44 3.40 13.54 -0.84
CA SER A 44 4.27 14.30 -1.72
C SER A 44 3.90 15.78 -1.77
N LEU A 45 2.62 16.12 -1.88
CA LEU A 45 2.15 17.50 -1.90
C LEU A 45 2.34 18.19 -0.55
N ILE A 46 1.99 17.49 0.55
CA ILE A 46 2.17 18.01 1.91
C ILE A 46 3.65 18.27 2.18
N THR A 47 4.53 17.31 1.88
CA THR A 47 5.97 17.45 2.08
C THR A 47 6.54 18.57 1.22
N ALA A 48 6.17 18.65 -0.07
CA ALA A 48 6.65 19.71 -0.95
C ALA A 48 6.24 21.11 -0.44
N GLY A 49 4.98 21.28 -0.04
CA GLY A 49 4.49 22.53 0.53
C GLY A 49 5.16 22.88 1.87
N TYR A 50 5.33 21.89 2.73
CA TYR A 50 5.99 22.06 4.03
C TYR A 50 7.46 22.47 3.90
N ILE A 51 8.21 21.81 3.00
CA ILE A 51 9.61 22.15 2.71
C ILE A 51 9.69 23.56 2.12
N THR A 52 8.83 23.90 1.16
CA THR A 52 8.82 25.23 0.54
C THR A 52 8.58 26.31 1.60
N TRP A 53 7.58 26.12 2.48
CA TRP A 53 7.28 27.03 3.58
C TRP A 53 8.43 27.16 4.59
N GLN A 54 9.11 26.06 4.92
CA GLN A 54 10.27 26.09 5.82
C GLN A 54 11.47 26.79 5.22
N LEU A 55 11.72 26.62 3.92
CA LEU A 55 12.93 27.13 3.27
C LEU A 55 12.80 28.57 2.78
N GLU A 56 11.58 29.07 2.57
CA GLU A 56 11.29 30.44 2.14
C GLU A 56 12.05 31.53 2.93
N PRO A 57 12.11 31.52 4.27
CA PRO A 57 12.86 32.54 5.02
C PRO A 57 14.39 32.41 4.90
N SER A 58 14.92 31.34 4.31
CA SER A 58 16.36 31.02 4.33
C SER A 58 17.03 31.00 2.95
N LEU A 59 16.34 30.53 1.90
CA LEU A 59 16.98 30.20 0.63
C LEU A 59 16.40 30.91 -0.60
N GLY A 60 15.38 31.77 -0.45
CA GLY A 60 14.69 32.37 -1.60
C GLY A 60 13.63 31.44 -2.19
N PHE A 61 12.57 32.03 -2.76
CA PHE A 61 11.38 31.29 -3.19
C PHE A 61 11.69 30.23 -4.26
N TRP A 62 12.60 30.53 -5.19
CA TRP A 62 12.94 29.64 -6.30
C TRP A 62 13.70 28.41 -5.84
N GLU A 63 14.71 28.57 -5.00
CA GLU A 63 15.45 27.46 -4.40
C GLU A 63 14.55 26.63 -3.49
N ALA A 64 13.69 27.27 -2.68
CA ALA A 64 12.75 26.57 -1.81
C ALA A 64 11.78 25.68 -2.61
N LEU A 65 11.29 26.16 -3.76
CA LEU A 65 10.40 25.39 -4.63
C LEU A 65 11.12 24.22 -5.30
N LEU A 66 12.37 24.41 -5.75
CA LEU A 66 13.19 23.34 -6.32
C LEU A 66 13.49 22.24 -5.28
N TRP A 67 13.80 22.63 -4.05
CA TRP A 67 13.98 21.69 -2.94
C TRP A 67 12.67 20.99 -2.56
N GLY A 68 11.55 21.71 -2.51
CA GLY A 68 10.23 21.13 -2.27
C GLY A 68 9.85 20.11 -3.33
N LEU A 69 10.06 20.43 -4.61
CA LEU A 69 9.82 19.51 -5.73
C LEU A 69 10.80 18.33 -5.72
N GLY A 70 12.07 18.55 -5.37
CA GLY A 70 13.08 17.50 -5.24
C GLY A 70 12.74 16.49 -4.14
N PHE A 71 12.28 16.98 -2.97
CA PHE A 71 11.81 16.13 -1.88
C PHE A 71 10.51 15.40 -2.22
N GLY A 72 9.52 16.08 -2.81
CA GLY A 72 8.28 15.45 -3.27
C GLY A 72 8.53 14.38 -4.33
N GLY A 73 9.39 14.67 -5.30
CA GLY A 73 9.81 13.74 -6.34
C GLY A 73 10.60 12.54 -5.80
N SER A 74 11.38 12.73 -4.73
CA SER A 74 12.11 11.63 -4.08
C SER A 74 11.19 10.56 -3.52
N LEU A 75 10.02 10.94 -2.98
CA LEU A 75 9.01 9.98 -2.52
C LEU A 75 8.49 9.12 -3.67
N TRP A 76 8.27 9.72 -4.83
CA TRP A 76 7.87 8.99 -6.05
C TRP A 76 8.95 8.01 -6.48
N LEU A 77 10.21 8.44 -6.42
CA LEU A 77 11.38 7.62 -6.75
C LEU A 77 11.49 6.38 -5.85
N ILE A 78 11.22 6.51 -4.56
CA ILE A 78 11.19 5.39 -3.61
C ILE A 78 10.05 4.42 -3.92
N PHE A 79 8.84 4.96 -4.16
CA PHE A 79 7.66 4.16 -4.47
C PHE A 79 7.82 3.37 -5.78
N TYR A 80 8.25 4.05 -6.85
CA TYR A 80 8.54 3.40 -8.13
C TYR A 80 9.78 2.51 -8.05
N GLY A 81 10.80 2.89 -7.28
CA GLY A 81 12.00 2.09 -7.06
C GLY A 81 11.66 0.71 -6.51
N MET A 82 10.79 0.63 -5.50
CA MET A 82 10.29 -0.66 -4.98
C MET A 82 9.56 -1.51 -6.03
N GLN A 83 8.84 -0.89 -6.97
CA GLN A 83 8.20 -1.60 -8.09
C GLN A 83 9.23 -2.04 -9.15
N TRP A 84 10.27 -1.25 -9.36
CA TRP A 84 11.31 -1.50 -10.35
C TRP A 84 12.28 -2.60 -9.91
N PHE A 85 12.60 -2.70 -8.61
CA PHE A 85 13.40 -3.80 -8.06
C PHE A 85 12.81 -5.19 -8.36
N ARG A 86 11.47 -5.32 -8.34
CA ARG A 86 10.79 -6.57 -8.71
C ARG A 86 10.91 -6.92 -10.20
N LYS A 87 11.23 -5.94 -11.05
CA LYS A 87 11.51 -6.11 -12.49
C LYS A 87 12.99 -6.39 -12.75
N LEU A 88 13.90 -5.84 -11.95
CA LEU A 88 15.35 -5.97 -12.15
C LEU A 88 15.90 -7.31 -11.62
N LEU A 89 15.28 -7.88 -10.58
CA LEU A 89 15.67 -9.15 -9.95
C LEU A 89 14.98 -10.38 -10.58
N ARG A 90 14.47 -10.26 -11.81
CA ARG A 90 13.72 -11.32 -12.50
C ARG A 90 14.38 -11.72 -13.80
#